data_AF-A0A2E0I791-F1
#
_entry.id   AF-A0A2E0I791-F1
#
_cell.length_a   1.000
_cell.length_b   1.000
_cell.length_c   1.000
_cell.angle_alpha   90.00
_cell.angle_beta   90.00
_cell.angle_gamma   90.00
#
_symmetry.space_group_name_H-M   'P 1'
#
loop_
_entity.id
_entity.type
_entity.pdbx_description
1 polymer ?
#
loop_
_entity_poly.entity_id
_entity_poly.type
_entity_poly.pdbx_seq_one_letter_code
_entity_poly.pdbx_strand_id
1 'polypeptide(L)'
;MRNFFNLRISLIIILFLFCTYTFADFNAQVVRVIDGDTIQVKDNLGHKFKIRLLGIDTPEIKQAFGKESSDYLKSIVTGKKILIISKPDNDKPYTLDFYKRVLAKVILNGKDINLEMVKKGMAWHYKKYKNNQPFDDQQSYNYAESEARKKNIGLWVEKDPLPPWSWRKINRRR
;
A
#
# COMPACT_ATOMS: atom_id res chain seq x y z
N MET A 1 -4.66 16.88 64.54
CA MET A 1 -4.34 15.56 63.94
C MET A 1 -5.23 15.38 62.71
N ARG A 2 -4.70 15.60 61.51
CA ARG A 2 -5.46 15.53 60.24
C ARG A 2 -4.84 14.45 59.36
N ASN A 3 -5.66 13.47 59.00
CA ASN A 3 -5.29 12.23 58.32
C ASN A 3 -4.67 12.47 56.94
N PHE A 4 -3.38 12.16 56.81
CA PHE A 4 -2.67 11.99 55.54
C PHE A 4 -2.67 10.52 55.12
N PHE A 5 -3.84 9.98 54.81
CA PHE A 5 -3.98 8.69 54.15
C PHE A 5 -5.12 8.86 53.16
N ASN A 6 -4.79 9.08 51.88
CA ASN A 6 -5.65 8.92 50.67
C ASN A 6 -5.14 9.75 49.48
N LEU A 7 -3.82 9.82 49.25
CA LEU A 7 -3.28 10.50 48.05
C LEU A 7 -2.21 9.69 47.31
N ARG A 8 -2.19 8.37 47.49
CA ARG A 8 -1.21 7.48 46.80
C ARG A 8 -1.83 6.46 45.84
N ILE A 9 -3.17 6.36 45.77
CA ILE A 9 -3.83 5.38 44.89
C ILE A 9 -4.17 5.96 43.50
N SER A 10 -4.32 7.28 43.36
CA SER A 10 -4.66 7.91 42.06
C SER A 10 -3.52 7.93 41.03
N LEU A 11 -2.25 7.80 41.42
CA LEU A 11 -1.14 7.89 40.46
C LEU A 11 -0.87 6.60 39.67
N ILE A 12 -1.40 5.45 40.12
CA ILE A 12 -1.12 4.15 39.47
C ILE A 12 -2.12 3.86 38.33
N ILE A 13 -3.33 4.44 38.38
CA ILE A 13 -4.37 4.21 37.37
C ILE A 13 -4.14 5.02 36.08
N ILE A 14 -3.42 6.15 36.15
CA ILE A 14 -3.10 6.97 34.97
C ILE A 14 -1.95 6.36 34.14
N LEU A 15 -1.17 5.42 34.69
CA LEU A 15 -0.07 4.77 33.97
C LEU A 15 -0.53 3.63 33.02
N PHE A 16 -1.80 3.22 33.09
CA PHE A 16 -2.34 2.12 32.26
C PHE A 16 -3.12 2.57 31.01
N LEU A 17 -3.19 3.88 30.74
CA LEU A 17 -3.96 4.45 29.62
C LEU A 17 -3.11 4.92 28.44
N PHE A 18 -1.83 4.56 28.40
CA PHE A 18 -1.07 4.56 27.15
C PHE A 18 -1.26 3.19 26.48
N CYS A 19 -2.47 2.93 26.00
CA CYS A 19 -2.63 1.97 24.90
C CYS A 19 -1.97 2.63 23.68
N THR A 20 -0.65 2.46 23.56
CA THR A 20 0.05 2.82 22.33
C THR A 20 -0.53 1.94 21.25
N TYR A 21 -1.37 2.52 20.39
CA TYR A 21 -1.75 1.88 19.13
C TYR A 21 -0.45 1.62 18.38
N THR A 22 0.07 0.41 18.46
CA THR A 22 1.24 0.00 17.70
C THR A 22 0.80 0.01 16.24
N PHE A 23 1.33 0.94 15.46
CA PHE A 23 1.39 0.78 14.01
C PHE A 23 2.07 -0.56 13.77
N ALA A 24 1.31 -1.56 13.35
CA ALA A 24 1.85 -2.89 13.10
C ALA A 24 2.47 -2.90 11.70
N ASP A 25 3.41 -1.99 11.49
CA ASP A 25 4.32 -2.03 10.38
C ASP A 25 5.22 -3.26 10.58
N PHE A 26 5.43 -4.04 9.53
CA PHE A 26 6.21 -5.25 9.65
C PHE A 26 7.16 -5.43 8.48
N ASN A 27 8.30 -6.06 8.78
CA ASN A 27 9.29 -6.41 7.77
C ASN A 27 8.94 -7.75 7.14
N ALA A 28 9.06 -7.83 5.82
CA ALA A 28 8.86 -9.07 5.09
C ALA A 28 9.80 -9.15 3.87
N GLN A 29 10.09 -10.37 3.45
CA GLN A 29 10.81 -10.64 2.21
C GLN A 29 9.82 -10.85 1.07
N VAL A 30 10.04 -10.18 -0.07
CA VAL A 30 9.24 -10.40 -1.27
C VAL A 30 9.60 -11.76 -1.89
N VAL A 31 8.63 -12.67 -1.90
CA VAL A 31 8.76 -14.03 -2.48
C VAL A 31 8.53 -13.98 -3.99
N ARG A 32 7.50 -13.28 -4.43
CA ARG A 32 7.20 -13.07 -5.86
C ARG A 32 6.26 -11.90 -6.08
N VAL A 33 6.30 -11.36 -7.29
CA VAL A 33 5.29 -10.42 -7.81
C VAL A 33 4.20 -11.21 -8.52
N ILE A 34 2.94 -10.91 -8.22
CA ILE A 34 1.75 -11.56 -8.82
C ILE A 34 1.32 -10.78 -10.06
N ASP A 35 1.19 -9.47 -9.95
CA ASP A 35 0.86 -8.51 -11.02
C ASP A 35 1.45 -7.13 -10.67
N GLY A 36 1.10 -6.07 -11.41
CA GLY A 36 1.67 -4.73 -11.25
C GLY A 36 1.35 -4.03 -9.92
N ASP A 37 0.40 -4.53 -9.13
CA ASP A 37 0.04 -3.94 -7.84
C ASP A 37 -0.12 -4.95 -6.70
N THR A 38 0.21 -6.21 -6.95
CA THR A 38 0.11 -7.29 -5.97
C THR A 38 1.42 -8.06 -5.84
N ILE A 39 1.91 -8.17 -4.60
CA ILE A 39 3.10 -8.97 -4.26
C ILE A 39 2.75 -10.04 -3.23
N GLN A 40 3.50 -11.15 -3.25
CA GLN A 40 3.50 -12.14 -2.20
C GLN A 40 4.78 -12.01 -1.37
N VAL A 41 4.62 -11.94 -0.06
CA VAL A 41 5.71 -11.74 0.89
C VAL A 41 5.75 -12.86 1.93
N LYS A 42 6.88 -13.00 2.61
CA LYS A 42 7.08 -13.89 3.75
C LYS A 42 7.64 -13.08 4.92
N ASP A 43 6.98 -13.12 6.08
CA ASP A 43 7.46 -12.45 7.29
C ASP A 43 8.66 -13.21 7.91
N ASN A 44 9.18 -12.69 9.01
CA ASN A 44 10.29 -13.31 9.74
C ASN A 44 9.92 -14.65 10.40
N LEU A 45 8.62 -14.94 10.60
CA LEU A 45 8.11 -16.18 11.16
C LEU A 45 7.84 -17.24 10.08
N GLY A 46 7.95 -16.88 8.81
CA GLY A 46 7.69 -17.76 7.67
C GLY A 46 6.27 -17.71 7.13
N HIS A 47 5.38 -16.89 7.72
CA HIS A 47 4.02 -16.72 7.24
C HIS A 47 3.99 -15.98 5.91
N LYS A 48 3.13 -16.44 4.99
CA LYS A 48 2.97 -15.83 3.67
C LYS A 48 1.77 -14.91 3.63
N PHE A 49 1.97 -13.70 3.12
CA PHE A 49 0.91 -12.71 2.92
C PHE A 49 0.85 -12.28 1.46
N LYS A 50 -0.34 -11.88 1.01
CA LYS A 50 -0.50 -11.12 -0.23
C LYS A 50 -0.69 -9.66 0.12
N ILE A 51 0.08 -8.79 -0.50
CA ILE A 51 0.02 -7.34 -0.30
C ILE A 51 -0.52 -6.72 -1.58
N ARG A 52 -1.58 -5.92 -1.45
CA ARG A 52 -2.09 -5.03 -2.51
C ARG A 52 -1.53 -3.64 -2.25
N LEU A 53 -0.74 -3.13 -3.19
CA LEU A 53 -0.11 -1.82 -3.09
C LEU A 53 -1.21 -0.74 -3.00
N LEU A 54 -1.35 -0.13 -1.83
CA LEU A 54 -2.35 0.90 -1.54
C LEU A 54 -2.16 2.13 -2.43
N GLY A 55 -3.28 2.73 -2.85
CA GLY A 55 -3.29 4.00 -3.58
C GLY A 55 -2.96 3.88 -5.07
N ILE A 56 -2.71 2.68 -5.60
CA ILE A 56 -2.44 2.50 -7.03
C ILE A 56 -3.34 1.45 -7.68
N ASP A 57 -3.50 1.49 -8.99
CA ASP A 57 -4.13 0.43 -9.79
C ASP A 57 -3.36 0.30 -11.10
N THR A 58 -2.85 -0.89 -11.39
CA THR A 58 -2.05 -1.12 -12.60
C THR A 58 -2.89 -1.70 -13.73
N PRO A 59 -2.51 -1.46 -15.00
CA PRO A 59 -3.13 -2.17 -16.12
C PRO A 59 -3.11 -3.68 -15.89
N GLU A 60 -4.20 -4.34 -16.26
CA GLU A 60 -4.30 -5.81 -16.16
C GLU A 60 -3.28 -6.46 -17.10
N ILE A 61 -2.80 -7.68 -16.82
CA ILE A 61 -1.75 -8.34 -17.65
C ILE A 61 -2.10 -8.38 -19.16
N LYS A 62 -3.39 -8.50 -19.50
CA LYS A 62 -3.90 -8.53 -20.89
C LYS A 62 -4.21 -7.14 -21.46
N GLN A 63 -4.08 -6.09 -20.65
CA GLN A 63 -4.22 -4.71 -21.04
C GLN A 63 -2.86 -4.18 -21.50
N ALA A 64 -2.86 -3.16 -22.37
CA ALA A 64 -1.65 -2.45 -22.71
C ALA A 64 -0.95 -1.91 -21.43
N PHE A 65 0.38 -1.97 -21.41
CA PHE A 65 1.24 -1.70 -20.24
C PHE A 65 1.09 -2.67 -19.05
N GLY A 66 0.25 -3.70 -19.14
CA GLY A 66 0.05 -4.65 -18.04
C GLY A 66 1.30 -5.46 -17.72
N LYS A 67 1.95 -5.99 -18.75
CA LYS A 67 3.18 -6.77 -18.61
C LYS A 67 4.34 -5.88 -18.15
N GLU A 68 4.48 -4.72 -18.76
CA GLU A 68 5.51 -3.73 -18.46
C GLU A 68 5.42 -3.25 -17.00
N SER A 69 4.22 -2.98 -16.52
CA SER A 69 3.98 -2.60 -15.13
C SER A 69 4.37 -3.73 -14.16
N SER A 70 3.95 -4.97 -14.44
CA SER A 70 4.31 -6.13 -13.62
C SER A 70 5.81 -6.41 -13.63
N ASP A 71 6.46 -6.35 -14.79
CA ASP A 71 7.90 -6.55 -14.95
C ASP A 71 8.70 -5.45 -14.25
N TYR A 72 8.24 -4.20 -14.31
CA TYR A 72 8.86 -3.09 -13.59
C TYR A 72 8.82 -3.32 -12.08
N LEU A 73 7.64 -3.64 -11.51
CA LEU A 73 7.54 -3.95 -10.08
C LEU A 73 8.45 -5.13 -9.71
N LYS A 74 8.43 -6.19 -10.52
CA LYS A 74 9.30 -7.36 -10.33
C LYS A 74 10.77 -7.00 -10.27
N SER A 75 11.24 -6.13 -11.16
CA SER A 75 12.63 -5.71 -11.25
C SER A 75 13.11 -4.99 -9.99
N ILE A 76 12.23 -4.23 -9.31
CA ILE A 76 12.62 -3.39 -8.17
C ILE A 76 12.43 -4.08 -6.82
N VAL A 77 11.49 -5.02 -6.65
CA VAL A 77 11.20 -5.61 -5.33
C VAL A 77 11.56 -7.09 -5.14
N THR A 78 11.76 -7.87 -6.21
CA THR A 78 11.91 -9.34 -6.06
C THR A 78 13.10 -9.71 -5.16
N GLY A 79 12.85 -10.60 -4.18
CA GLY A 79 13.86 -11.08 -3.23
C GLY A 79 14.31 -10.07 -2.18
N LYS A 80 13.85 -8.81 -2.25
CA LYS A 80 14.21 -7.74 -1.32
C LYS A 80 13.43 -7.85 -0.01
N LYS A 81 14.03 -7.34 1.07
CA LYS A 81 13.34 -7.09 2.34
C LYS A 81 12.69 -5.71 2.26
N ILE A 82 11.41 -5.64 2.61
CA ILE A 82 10.60 -4.43 2.58
C ILE A 82 9.96 -4.21 3.95
N LEU A 83 9.65 -2.95 4.23
CA LEU A 83 8.76 -2.55 5.31
C LEU A 83 7.36 -2.36 4.72
N ILE A 84 6.37 -2.98 5.36
CA ILE A 84 4.97 -2.92 4.99
C ILE A 84 4.26 -2.03 6.00
N ILE A 85 3.65 -0.94 5.52
CA ILE A 85 2.93 0.03 6.34
C ILE A 85 1.44 -0.07 6.00
N SER A 86 0.62 -0.45 6.97
CA SER A 86 -0.83 -0.63 6.80
C SER A 86 -1.60 0.02 7.95
N LYS A 87 -2.78 0.55 7.64
CA LYS A 87 -3.74 0.96 8.68
C LYS A 87 -4.32 -0.28 9.37
N PRO A 88 -4.39 -0.34 10.71
CA PRO A 88 -5.11 -1.38 11.43
C PRO A 88 -6.62 -1.36 11.13
N ASP A 89 -7.29 -2.50 11.24
CA ASP A 89 -8.73 -2.63 11.02
C ASP A 89 -9.34 -3.65 11.99
N ASN A 90 -10.30 -3.21 12.80
CA ASN A 90 -10.91 -3.99 13.89
C ASN A 90 -9.84 -4.62 14.82
N ASP A 91 -9.86 -5.94 14.94
CA ASP A 91 -8.96 -6.77 15.72
C ASP A 91 -7.63 -7.09 15.00
N LYS A 92 -7.46 -6.62 13.76
CA LYS A 92 -6.30 -6.94 12.94
C LYS A 92 -5.28 -5.81 12.90
N PRO A 93 -3.98 -6.16 12.90
CA PRO A 93 -2.90 -5.19 12.76
C PRO A 93 -2.87 -4.47 11.40
N TYR A 94 -3.72 -4.88 10.44
CA TYR A 94 -3.76 -4.34 9.09
C TYR A 94 -5.16 -4.40 8.48
N THR A 95 -5.40 -3.62 7.42
CA THR A 95 -6.64 -3.63 6.65
C THR A 95 -6.55 -4.68 5.54
N LEU A 96 -7.61 -5.46 5.36
CA LEU A 96 -7.74 -6.40 4.24
C LEU A 96 -8.70 -5.87 3.18
N ASP A 97 -8.39 -6.12 1.91
CA ASP A 97 -9.37 -5.99 0.84
C ASP A 97 -10.32 -7.20 0.76
N PHE A 98 -11.31 -7.13 -0.12
CA PHE A 98 -12.28 -8.20 -0.36
C PHE A 98 -11.61 -9.55 -0.75
N TYR A 99 -10.43 -9.50 -1.36
CA TYR A 99 -9.67 -10.68 -1.78
C TYR A 99 -8.69 -11.19 -0.70
N LYS A 100 -8.84 -10.70 0.54
CA LYS A 100 -7.99 -11.03 1.69
C LYS A 100 -6.51 -10.67 1.45
N ARG A 101 -6.24 -9.61 0.69
CA ARG A 101 -4.90 -9.02 0.56
C ARG A 101 -4.75 -7.87 1.54
N VAL A 102 -3.57 -7.73 2.13
CA VAL A 102 -3.24 -6.59 2.99
C VAL A 102 -3.13 -5.33 2.13
N LEU A 103 -3.87 -4.27 2.48
CA LEU A 103 -3.75 -2.96 1.84
C LEU A 103 -2.61 -2.18 2.47
N ALA A 104 -1.50 -1.99 1.76
CA ALA A 104 -0.33 -1.36 2.35
C ALA A 104 0.48 -0.48 1.41
N LYS A 105 1.16 0.50 2.00
CA LYS A 105 2.32 1.15 1.41
C LYS A 105 3.54 0.24 1.59
N VAL A 106 4.31 0.07 0.52
CA VAL A 106 5.55 -0.71 0.54
C VAL A 106 6.74 0.24 0.55
N ILE A 107 7.60 0.12 1.57
CA ILE A 107 8.85 0.86 1.68
C ILE A 107 10.03 -0.09 1.42
N LEU A 108 10.92 0.30 0.52
CA LEU A 108 12.19 -0.38 0.25
C LEU A 108 13.32 0.64 0.34
N ASN A 109 14.27 0.44 1.26
CA ASN A 109 15.41 1.34 1.47
C ASN A 109 14.98 2.82 1.64
N GLY A 110 13.90 3.06 2.41
CA GLY A 110 13.35 4.40 2.62
C GLY A 110 12.51 4.97 1.46
N LYS A 111 12.37 4.24 0.35
CA LYS A 111 11.60 4.66 -0.82
C LYS A 111 10.19 4.05 -0.84
N ASP A 112 9.18 4.88 -1.06
CA ASP A 112 7.80 4.44 -1.34
C ASP A 112 7.72 3.84 -2.75
N ILE A 113 7.53 2.52 -2.81
CA ILE A 113 7.42 1.76 -4.05
C ILE A 113 6.10 2.02 -4.76
N ASN A 114 5.01 2.24 -4.03
CA ASN A 114 3.71 2.52 -4.62
C ASN A 114 3.76 3.87 -5.35
N LEU A 115 4.35 4.90 -4.74
CA LEU A 115 4.61 6.19 -5.38
C LEU A 115 5.55 6.05 -6.59
N GLU A 116 6.59 5.21 -6.49
CA GLU A 116 7.50 4.95 -7.61
C GLU A 116 6.77 4.39 -8.83
N MET A 117 5.83 3.47 -8.63
CA MET A 117 5.00 2.93 -9.72
C MET A 117 4.23 4.04 -10.45
N VAL A 118 3.68 5.01 -9.70
CA VAL A 118 2.97 6.16 -10.28
C VAL A 118 3.95 7.09 -11.02
N LYS A 119 5.09 7.44 -10.41
CA LYS A 119 6.12 8.31 -11.00
C LYS A 119 6.66 7.77 -12.33
N LYS A 120 6.72 6.44 -12.46
CA LYS A 120 7.20 5.74 -13.66
C LYS A 120 6.11 5.47 -14.68
N GLY A 121 4.89 5.97 -14.45
CA GLY A 121 3.76 5.74 -15.35
C GLY A 121 3.39 4.25 -15.46
N MET A 122 3.65 3.45 -14.43
CA MET A 122 3.30 2.03 -14.41
C MET A 122 1.94 1.79 -13.74
N ALA A 123 1.42 2.78 -13.03
CA ALA A 123 0.15 2.68 -12.31
C ALA A 123 -0.63 4.01 -12.35
N TRP A 124 -1.95 3.89 -12.22
CA TRP A 124 -2.87 4.99 -11.98
C TRP A 124 -2.95 5.31 -10.48
N HIS A 125 -3.21 6.56 -10.10
CA HIS A 125 -3.58 6.89 -8.72
C HIS A 125 -5.01 6.41 -8.45
N TYR A 126 -5.15 5.46 -7.53
CA TYR A 126 -6.40 4.76 -7.29
C TYR A 126 -7.09 5.16 -5.98
N LYS A 127 -8.20 5.87 -6.12
CA LYS A 127 -8.88 6.54 -5.00
C LYS A 127 -9.88 5.67 -4.24
N LYS A 128 -10.10 4.41 -4.64
CA LYS A 128 -11.07 3.49 -3.99
C LYS A 128 -10.80 3.32 -2.49
N TYR A 129 -9.53 3.25 -2.10
CA TYR A 129 -9.09 3.05 -0.72
C TYR A 129 -8.53 4.32 -0.08
N LYS A 130 -8.96 5.51 -0.51
CA LYS A 130 -8.44 6.79 -0.02
C LYS A 130 -8.49 6.93 1.51
N ASN A 131 -9.48 6.34 2.17
CA ASN A 131 -9.63 6.39 3.64
C ASN A 131 -8.56 5.57 4.39
N ASN A 132 -7.84 4.70 3.68
CA ASN A 132 -6.70 3.95 4.20
C ASN A 132 -5.36 4.59 3.84
N GLN A 133 -5.35 5.62 2.97
CA GLN A 133 -4.15 6.31 2.50
C GLN A 133 -3.98 7.65 3.22
N PRO A 134 -2.84 7.95 3.85
CA PRO A 134 -2.53 9.27 4.41
C PRO A 134 -2.76 10.40 3.40
N PHE A 135 -3.22 11.56 3.89
CA PHE A 135 -3.55 12.69 3.00
C PHE A 135 -2.35 13.15 2.16
N ASP A 136 -1.16 13.23 2.76
CA ASP A 136 0.06 13.65 2.07
C ASP A 136 0.46 12.67 0.96
N ASP A 137 0.21 11.38 1.15
CA ASP A 137 0.41 10.37 0.10
C ASP A 137 -0.59 10.57 -1.03
N GLN A 138 -1.86 10.84 -0.72
CA GLN A 138 -2.87 11.11 -1.75
C GLN A 138 -2.44 12.31 -2.62
N GLN A 139 -1.95 13.39 -1.99
CA GLN A 139 -1.44 14.56 -2.72
C GLN A 139 -0.21 14.21 -3.56
N SER A 140 0.75 13.49 -2.97
CA SER A 140 1.99 13.08 -3.65
C SER A 140 1.72 12.19 -4.86
N TYR A 141 0.75 11.27 -4.76
CA TYR A 141 0.43 10.33 -5.84
C TYR A 141 -0.34 11.05 -6.95
N ASN A 142 -1.28 11.93 -6.59
CA ASN A 142 -2.00 12.75 -7.56
C ASN A 142 -1.05 13.69 -8.33
N TYR A 143 -0.09 14.31 -7.63
CA TYR A 143 0.94 15.13 -8.27
C TYR A 143 1.84 14.30 -9.19
N ALA A 144 2.33 13.15 -8.72
CA ALA A 144 3.16 12.25 -9.52
C ALA A 144 2.46 11.76 -10.79
N GLU A 145 1.18 11.42 -10.71
CA GLU A 145 0.39 11.02 -11.87
C GLU A 145 0.26 12.17 -12.88
N SER A 146 -0.03 13.38 -12.41
CA SER A 146 -0.10 14.59 -13.25
C SER A 146 1.22 14.85 -13.98
N GLU A 147 2.35 14.74 -13.29
CA GLU A 147 3.68 14.91 -13.89
C GLU A 147 4.02 13.81 -14.90
N ALA A 148 3.69 12.56 -14.60
CA ALA A 148 3.92 11.44 -15.52
C ALA A 148 3.08 11.59 -16.79
N ARG A 149 1.83 12.08 -16.69
CA ARG A 149 0.97 12.41 -17.84
C ARG A 149 1.57 13.51 -18.71
N LYS A 150 1.93 14.66 -18.12
CA LYS A 150 2.49 15.80 -18.85
C LYS A 150 3.76 15.44 -19.63
N LYS A 151 4.55 14.51 -19.09
CA LYS A 151 5.83 14.08 -19.65
C LYS A 151 5.72 12.82 -20.51
N ASN A 152 4.51 12.30 -20.74
CA ASN A 152 4.26 11.06 -21.47
C ASN A 152 5.14 9.90 -20.98
N ILE A 153 5.19 9.68 -19.67
CA ILE A 153 6.03 8.62 -19.05
C ILE A 153 5.22 7.33 -18.94
N GLY A 154 5.83 6.18 -19.27
CA GLY A 154 5.18 4.87 -19.08
C GLY A 154 3.88 4.76 -19.88
N LEU A 155 2.80 4.30 -19.25
CA LEU A 155 1.49 4.12 -19.89
C LEU A 155 0.91 5.41 -20.49
N TRP A 156 1.42 6.58 -20.09
CA TRP A 156 0.98 7.87 -20.61
C TRP A 156 1.56 8.20 -21.99
N VAL A 157 2.42 7.36 -22.59
CA VAL A 157 2.78 7.47 -24.01
C VAL A 157 1.61 7.14 -24.94
N GLU A 158 0.63 6.38 -24.44
CA GLU A 158 -0.56 6.06 -25.22
C GLU A 158 -1.44 7.30 -25.41
N LYS A 159 -2.08 7.40 -26.57
CA LYS A 159 -2.96 8.53 -26.89
C LYS A 159 -4.19 8.59 -25.99
N ASP A 160 -4.76 7.43 -25.65
CA ASP A 160 -5.95 7.31 -24.80
C ASP A 160 -5.83 6.08 -23.89
N PRO A 161 -4.97 6.14 -22.85
CA PRO A 161 -4.75 5.02 -21.97
C PRO A 161 -6.02 4.74 -21.16
N LEU A 162 -6.52 3.52 -21.27
CA LEU A 162 -7.71 3.10 -20.55
C LEU A 162 -7.36 2.80 -19.07
N PRO A 163 -8.10 3.31 -18.07
CA PRO A 163 -7.81 2.91 -16.69
C PRO A 163 -8.29 1.47 -16.40
N PRO A 164 -7.62 0.75 -15.48
CA PRO A 164 -7.88 -0.68 -15.26
C PRO A 164 -9.32 -0.97 -14.80
N TRP A 165 -9.90 -0.11 -13.96
CA TRP A 165 -11.30 -0.26 -13.53
C TRP A 165 -12.31 -0.12 -14.67
N SER A 166 -12.00 0.64 -15.72
CA SER A 166 -12.83 0.72 -16.93
C SER A 166 -12.60 -0.49 -17.83
N TRP A 167 -11.34 -0.91 -18.01
CA TRP A 167 -10.99 -2.12 -18.76
C TRP A 167 -11.70 -3.37 -18.20
N ARG A 168 -11.75 -3.52 -16.86
CA ARG A 168 -12.47 -4.62 -16.19
C ARG A 168 -13.96 -4.60 -16.48
N LYS A 169 -14.61 -3.43 -16.57
CA LYS A 169 -16.05 -3.32 -16.86
C LYS A 169 -16.38 -3.75 -18.29
N ILE A 170 -15.51 -3.40 -19.25
CA ILE A 170 -15.68 -3.75 -20.67
C ILE A 170 -15.47 -5.25 -20.87
N ASN A 171 -14.42 -5.82 -20.30
CA ASN A 171 -14.05 -7.22 -20.52
C ASN A 171 -14.80 -8.24 -19.62
N ARG A 172 -15.57 -7.80 -18.62
CA ARG A 172 -16.48 -8.69 -17.87
C ARG A 172 -17.77 -9.07 -18.64
N ARG A 173 -18.07 -8.37 -19.73
CA ARG A 173 -19.29 -8.56 -20.53
C ARG A 173 -19.05 -9.39 -21.80
N ARG A 174 -17.84 -9.91 -21.98
CA ARG A 174 -17.46 -10.84 -23.05
C ARG A 174 -17.14 -12.18 -22.43
#